data_AF-A0A1Y0HCC0-F1
#
_entry.id   AF-A0A1Y0HCC0-F1
#
_cell.length_a   1.000
_cell.length_b   1.000
_cell.length_c   1.000
_cell.angle_alpha   90.00
_cell.angle_beta   90.00
_cell.angle_gamma   90.00
#
_symmetry.space_group_name_H-M   'P 1'
#
loop_
_entity.id
_entity.type
_entity.pdbx_description
1 polymer ?
#
loop_
_entity_poly.entity_id
_entity_poly.type
_entity_poly.pdbx_seq_one_letter_code
_entity_poly.pdbx_strand_id
1 'polypeptide(L)'
;MDNERKFTGEAILKYRSRAPSSLMGNHGAFAWVATPRAALKPAVMTEDVAKTVWLAKQIGQPKAIPPEEAEKWHDRYHNRYGENGSRGSA
;
A
#
# COMPACT_ATOMS: atom_id res chain seq x y z
N MET A 1 16.71 2.10 2.71
CA MET A 1 17.02 2.13 1.27
C MET A 1 17.90 3.33 1.04
N ASP A 2 18.99 3.15 0.32
CA ASP A 2 19.81 4.25 -0.17
C ASP A 2 19.07 4.98 -1.31
N ASN A 3 19.17 6.30 -1.39
CA ASN A 3 18.35 7.18 -2.23
C ASN A 3 19.08 7.71 -3.48
N GLU A 4 20.16 7.05 -3.89
CA GLU A 4 20.84 7.38 -5.14
C GLU A 4 20.07 6.84 -6.37
N ARG A 5 19.97 7.65 -7.44
CA ARG A 5 19.07 7.42 -8.60
C ARG A 5 19.23 6.04 -9.27
N LYS A 6 20.44 5.48 -9.32
CA LYS A 6 20.69 4.13 -9.89
C LYS A 6 20.24 3.01 -8.94
N PHE A 7 20.34 3.22 -7.63
CA PHE A 7 20.02 2.24 -6.61
C PHE A 7 18.53 2.17 -6.27
N THR A 8 17.78 3.26 -6.52
CA THR A 8 16.35 3.34 -6.20
C THR A 8 15.52 2.26 -6.92
N GLY A 9 15.69 2.12 -8.25
CA GLY A 9 14.92 1.15 -9.03
C GLY A 9 15.23 -0.30 -8.65
N GLU A 10 16.51 -0.63 -8.47
CA GLU A 10 16.94 -1.96 -8.03
C GLU A 10 16.43 -2.28 -6.62
N ALA A 11 16.47 -1.32 -5.71
CA ALA A 11 15.95 -1.49 -4.36
C ALA A 11 14.44 -1.77 -4.37
N ILE A 12 13.66 -1.04 -5.19
CA ILE A 12 12.23 -1.30 -5.33
C ILE A 12 12.00 -2.72 -5.84
N LEU A 13 12.72 -3.15 -6.89
CA LEU A 13 12.58 -4.50 -7.42
C LEU A 13 12.98 -5.59 -6.41
N LYS A 14 13.99 -5.33 -5.58
CA LYS A 14 14.49 -6.27 -4.56
C LYS A 14 13.54 -6.42 -3.37
N TYR A 15 12.91 -5.33 -2.93
CA TYR A 15 12.14 -5.29 -1.69
C TYR A 15 10.62 -5.16 -1.90
N ARG A 16 10.14 -5.03 -3.14
CA ARG A 16 8.71 -5.00 -3.41
C ARG A 16 8.03 -6.27 -2.90
N SER A 17 6.85 -6.08 -2.32
CA SER A 17 5.96 -7.16 -1.93
C SER A 17 4.74 -7.17 -2.85
N ARG A 18 3.69 -7.91 -2.47
CA ARG A 18 2.38 -7.84 -3.14
C ARG A 18 1.72 -6.46 -3.02
N ALA A 19 2.16 -5.63 -2.06
CA ALA A 19 1.65 -4.26 -1.92
C ALA A 19 2.15 -3.38 -3.08
N PRO A 20 1.29 -2.59 -3.74
CA PRO A 20 1.65 -1.76 -4.90
C PRO A 20 2.34 -0.43 -4.54
N SER A 21 3.00 -0.36 -3.38
CA SER A 21 3.70 0.84 -2.90
C SER A 21 4.72 0.52 -1.80
N SER A 22 5.63 1.46 -1.53
CA SER A 22 6.62 1.39 -0.44
C SER A 22 7.04 2.76 0.04
N LEU A 23 7.46 2.84 1.31
CA LEU A 23 8.13 4.01 1.87
C LEU A 23 9.64 3.92 1.61
N MET A 24 10.18 4.98 1.04
CA MET A 24 11.60 5.16 0.80
C MET A 24 12.22 6.02 1.90
N GLY A 25 13.24 5.48 2.58
CA GLY A 25 13.94 6.19 3.64
C GLY A 25 14.45 7.54 3.17
N ASN A 26 14.08 8.61 3.88
CA ASN A 26 14.46 10.00 3.60
C ASN A 26 14.03 10.51 2.22
N HIS A 27 12.99 9.93 1.62
CA HIS A 27 12.46 10.35 0.31
C HIS A 27 10.94 10.53 0.35
N GLY A 28 10.18 9.46 0.53
CA GLY A 28 8.72 9.52 0.48
C GLY A 28 8.08 8.20 0.05
N ALA A 29 6.82 8.23 -0.38
CA ALA A 29 6.13 7.07 -0.91
C ALA A 29 6.45 6.88 -2.41
N PHE A 30 6.71 5.63 -2.80
CA PHE A 30 6.81 5.21 -4.20
C PHE A 30 5.71 4.18 -4.49
N ALA A 31 4.98 4.34 -5.59
CA ALA A 31 3.87 3.47 -5.96
C ALA A 31 4.00 2.95 -7.40
N TRP A 32 3.58 1.71 -7.64
CA TRP A 32 3.70 1.06 -8.95
C TRP A 32 2.43 0.28 -9.31
N VAL A 33 1.90 0.57 -10.50
CA VAL A 33 0.80 -0.15 -11.17
C VAL A 33 0.81 0.22 -12.66
N ALA A 34 -0.04 -0.44 -13.46
CA ALA A 34 -0.05 -0.33 -14.92
C ALA A 34 -0.18 1.10 -15.48
N THR A 35 -0.79 2.03 -14.75
CA THR A 35 -0.93 3.42 -15.19
C THR A 35 -0.63 4.42 -14.07
N PRO A 36 -0.13 5.63 -14.37
CA PRO A 36 0.07 6.69 -13.37
C PRO A 36 -1.21 7.03 -12.60
N ARG A 37 -2.36 7.07 -13.29
CA ARG A 37 -3.65 7.31 -12.66
C ARG A 37 -4.00 6.22 -11.63
N ALA A 38 -3.77 4.95 -11.97
CA ALA A 38 -3.98 3.86 -11.03
C ALA A 38 -2.99 3.92 -9.85
N ALA A 39 -1.75 4.39 -10.08
CA ALA A 39 -0.70 4.50 -9.06
C ALA A 39 -1.00 5.54 -7.99
N LEU A 40 -1.86 6.51 -8.30
CA LEU A 40 -2.29 7.51 -7.35
C LEU A 40 -2.99 6.88 -6.15
N LYS A 41 -3.83 5.86 -6.37
CA LYS A 41 -4.58 5.20 -5.28
C LYS A 41 -3.66 4.63 -4.20
N PRO A 42 -2.71 3.72 -4.50
CA PRO A 42 -1.83 3.20 -3.48
C PRO A 42 -0.85 4.24 -2.91
N ALA A 43 -0.44 5.25 -3.69
CA ALA A 43 0.37 6.35 -3.16
C ALA A 43 -0.37 7.12 -2.05
N VAL A 44 -1.61 7.55 -2.30
CA VAL A 44 -2.42 8.29 -1.33
C VAL A 44 -2.78 7.43 -0.12
N MET A 45 -3.16 6.17 -0.34
CA MET A 45 -3.45 5.25 0.78
C MET A 45 -2.22 5.01 1.67
N THR A 46 -1.02 4.92 1.07
CA THR A 46 0.23 4.74 1.83
C THR A 46 0.53 5.97 2.69
N GLU A 47 0.37 7.17 2.13
CA GLU A 47 0.57 8.42 2.85
C GLU A 47 -0.41 8.58 4.02
N ASP A 48 -1.69 8.27 3.80
CA ASP A 48 -2.72 8.39 4.84
C ASP A 48 -2.50 7.41 6.01
N VAL A 49 -2.12 6.16 5.70
CA VAL A 49 -1.72 5.18 6.71
C VAL A 49 -0.43 5.60 7.41
N ALA A 50 0.57 6.11 6.69
CA ALA A 50 1.82 6.57 7.28
C ALA A 50 1.59 7.72 8.26
N LYS A 51 0.74 8.70 7.89
CA LYS A 51 0.31 9.79 8.77
C LYS A 51 -0.41 9.26 10.01
N THR A 52 -1.36 8.34 9.83
CA THR A 52 -2.11 7.73 10.94
C THR A 52 -1.19 7.01 11.91
N VAL A 53 -0.26 6.19 11.41
CA VAL A 53 0.73 5.47 12.22
C VAL A 53 1.68 6.45 12.91
N TRP A 54 2.14 7.49 12.21
CA TRP A 54 3.01 8.51 12.78
C TRP A 54 2.32 9.25 13.93
N LEU A 55 1.06 9.66 13.77
CA LEU A 55 0.25 10.28 14.82
C LEU A 55 0.01 9.33 15.99
N ALA A 56 -0.36 8.07 15.72
CA ALA A 56 -0.57 7.06 16.75
C ALA A 56 0.69 6.81 17.59
N LYS A 57 1.87 6.86 16.97
CA LYS A 57 3.17 6.76 17.67
C LYS A 57 3.42 7.92 18.64
N GLN A 58 2.78 9.08 18.46
CA GLN A 58 2.92 10.21 19.38
C GLN A 58 2.18 9.98 20.70
N ILE A 59 1.15 9.12 20.71
CA ILE A 59 0.33 8.81 21.89
C ILE A 59 0.70 7.46 22.54
N GLY A 60 1.52 6.64 21.90
CA GLY A 60 1.99 5.36 22.42
C GLY A 60 2.34 4.36 21.33
N GLN A 61 2.61 3.11 21.70
CA GLN A 61 2.91 2.05 20.72
C GLN A 61 1.60 1.54 20.07
N PRO A 62 1.42 1.68 18.73
CA PRO A 62 0.25 1.15 18.05
C PRO A 62 0.23 -0.38 18.11
N LYS A 63 -0.94 -0.96 18.35
CA LYS A 63 -1.15 -2.42 18.30
C LYS A 63 -1.07 -2.88 16.84
N ALA A 64 -0.23 -3.88 16.59
CA ALA A 64 -0.13 -4.48 15.26
C ALA A 64 -1.42 -5.23 14.89
N ILE A 65 -1.82 -5.12 13.63
CA ILE A 65 -2.92 -5.94 13.08
C ILE A 65 -2.40 -7.38 12.92
N PRO A 66 -3.14 -8.40 13.38
CA PRO A 66 -2.75 -9.79 13.18
C PRO A 66 -2.63 -10.13 11.68
N PRO A 67 -1.60 -10.90 11.25
CA PRO A 67 -1.40 -11.24 9.85
C PRO A 67 -2.61 -11.88 9.17
N GLU A 68 -3.35 -12.74 9.88
CA GLU A 68 -4.54 -13.42 9.41
C GLU A 68 -5.70 -12.46 9.13
N GLU A 69 -5.86 -11.40 9.94
CA GLU A 69 -6.85 -10.36 9.68
C GLU A 69 -6.42 -9.52 8.46
N ALA A 70 -5.13 -9.20 8.32
CA ALA A 70 -4.63 -8.50 7.15
C ALA A 70 -4.88 -9.29 5.84
N GLU A 71 -4.65 -10.61 5.86
CA GLU A 71 -4.91 -11.49 4.71
C GLU A 71 -6.41 -11.57 4.37
N LYS A 72 -7.28 -11.71 5.38
CA LYS A 72 -8.74 -11.71 5.22
C LYS A 72 -9.26 -10.42 4.56
N TRP A 73 -8.75 -9.26 4.96
CA TRP A 73 -9.16 -7.99 4.36
C TRP A 73 -8.58 -7.79 2.96
N HIS A 74 -7.37 -8.28 2.71
CA HIS A 74 -6.79 -8.31 1.36
C HIS A 74 -7.65 -9.18 0.41
N ASP A 75 -8.01 -10.40 0.81
CA ASP A 75 -8.89 -11.28 0.03
C ASP A 75 -10.23 -10.59 -0.27
N ARG A 76 -10.89 -10.05 0.75
CA ARG A 76 -12.17 -9.35 0.58
C ARG A 76 -12.08 -8.18 -0.39
N TYR A 77 -11.03 -7.36 -0.28
CA TYR A 77 -10.85 -6.19 -1.12
C TYR A 77 -10.63 -6.55 -2.60
N HIS A 78 -9.92 -7.65 -2.87
CA HIS A 78 -9.62 -8.06 -4.24
C HIS A 78 -10.68 -8.96 -4.87
N ASN A 79 -11.35 -9.80 -4.08
CA ASN A 79 -12.20 -10.86 -4.59
C ASN A 79 -13.70 -10.65 -4.32
N ARG A 80 -14.07 -9.78 -3.37
CA ARG A 80 -15.47 -9.64 -2.91
C ARG A 80 -16.05 -8.24 -3.09
N TYR A 81 -15.21 -7.21 -3.14
CA TYR A 81 -15.66 -5.85 -3.45
C TYR A 81 -16.01 -5.73 -4.94
N GLY A 82 -17.30 -5.64 -5.25
CA GLY A 82 -17.83 -5.54 -6.61
C GLY A 82 -18.87 -6.62 -6.97
N GLU A 83 -18.99 -7.69 -6.18
CA GLU A 83 -19.92 -8.79 -6.47
C GLU A 83 -21.41 -8.44 -6.29
N ASN A 84 -21.74 -7.31 -5.65
CA ASN A 84 -23.13 -6.86 -5.43
C ASN A 84 -23.62 -5.78 -6.41
N GLY A 85 -22.99 -5.64 -7.59
CA GLY A 85 -23.23 -4.50 -8.48
C GLY A 85 -23.60 -4.77 -9.94
N SER A 86 -23.50 -6.00 -10.48
CA SER A 86 -23.99 -6.31 -11.84
C SER A 86 -23.94 -7.80 -12.19
N ARG A 87 -24.88 -8.59 -11.66
CA ARG A 87 -25.54 -9.65 -12.45
C ARG A 87 -27.01 -9.26 -12.60
N GLY A 88 -27.24 -8.15 -13.29
CA GLY A 88 -28.55 -7.74 -13.79
C GLY A 88 -28.61 -8.07 -15.27
N SER A 89 -29.61 -8.86 -15.64
CA SER A 89 -30.13 -9.15 -16.99
C SER A 89 -29.68 -8.23 -18.14
N ALA A 90 -29.05 -8.82 -19.15
CA ALA A 90 -29.46 -8.75 -20.56
C ALA A 90 -28.65 -9.80 -21.34
#